data_AF-A0A9P6CLE7-F1
#
_entry.id   AF-A0A9P6CLE7-F1
#
_cell.length_a   1.000
_cell.length_b   1.000
_cell.length_c   1.000
_cell.angle_alpha   90.00
_cell.angle_beta   90.00
_cell.angle_gamma   90.00
#
_symmetry.space_group_name_H-M   'P 1'
#
loop_
_entity.id
_entity.type
_entity.pdbx_description
1 polymer ?
#
loop_
_entity_poly.entity_id
_entity_poly.type
_entity_poly.pdbx_seq_one_letter_code
_entity_poly.pdbx_strand_id
1 'polypeptide(L)' 'PEYEVEAILGHRLASKKNGNRRMYLVRWAGYGPADDSWISEYDLRNAPELRREYL' A
#
# COMPACT_ATOMS: atom_id res chain seq x y z
N PRO A 1 -3.30 12.19 -10.78
CA PRO A 1 -2.49 11.19 -11.53
C PRO A 1 -2.75 9.83 -10.88
N GLU A 2 -3.08 8.83 -11.68
CA GLU A 2 -3.25 7.45 -11.25
C GLU A 2 -1.94 6.73 -11.57
N TYR A 3 -1.37 6.05 -10.58
CA TYR A 3 -0.12 5.32 -10.72
C TYR A 3 -0.42 3.83 -10.60
N GLU A 4 0.14 3.04 -11.49
CA GLU A 4 -0.02 1.59 -11.46
C GLU A 4 0.83 1.01 -10.34
N VAL A 5 0.18 0.28 -9.44
CA VAL A 5 0.86 -0.43 -8.37
C VAL A 5 1.20 -1.83 -8.88
N GLU A 6 2.45 -2.24 -8.72
CA GLU A 6 2.95 -3.55 -9.12
C GLU A 6 2.60 -4.62 -8.09
N ALA A 7 2.90 -4.37 -6.80
CA ALA A 7 2.70 -5.35 -5.74
C ALA A 7 2.61 -4.71 -4.35
N ILE A 8 1.96 -5.40 -3.41
CA ILE A 8 2.03 -5.07 -1.99
C ILE A 8 3.19 -5.84 -1.37
N LEU A 9 4.19 -5.11 -0.88
CA LEU A 9 5.37 -5.71 -0.25
C LEU A 9 5.13 -6.04 1.22
N GLY A 10 4.20 -5.36 1.87
CA GLY A 10 3.87 -5.61 3.25
C GLY A 10 2.81 -4.67 3.79
N HIS A 11 2.39 -4.92 5.03
CA HIS A 11 1.50 -4.03 5.76
C HIS A 11 2.02 -3.79 7.17
N ARG A 12 1.74 -2.60 7.70
CA ARG A 12 2.05 -2.23 9.08
C ARG A 12 0.85 -1.57 9.74
N LEU A 13 0.72 -1.82 11.04
CA LEU A 13 -0.20 -1.11 11.92
C LEU A 13 0.53 0.06 12.55
N ALA A 14 0.29 1.26 12.05
CA ALA A 14 0.79 2.48 12.68
C ALA A 14 -0.14 2.84 13.84
N SER A 15 0.32 2.66 15.07
CA SER A 15 -0.39 3.15 16.26
C SER A 15 -0.22 4.66 16.36
N LYS A 16 -1.29 5.42 16.16
CA LYS A 16 -1.34 6.85 16.50
C LYS A 16 -2.12 7.04 17.80
N LYS A 17 -1.87 8.15 18.50
CA LYS A 17 -2.61 8.56 19.71
C LYS A 17 -4.14 8.51 19.59
N ASN A 18 -4.69 8.57 18.37
CA ASN A 18 -6.13 8.51 18.08
C ASN A 18 -6.59 7.19 17.42
N GLY A 19 -5.78 6.13 17.45
CA GLY A 19 -6.14 4.80 16.94
C GLY A 19 -5.10 4.17 16.01
N ASN A 20 -5.29 2.88 15.74
CA ASN A 20 -4.43 2.10 14.86
C ASN A 20 -4.83 2.34 13.39
N ARG A 21 -3.89 2.80 12.58
CA ARG A 21 -4.08 2.94 11.12
C ARG A 21 -3.29 1.85 10.40
N ARG A 22 -3.97 1.04 9.59
CA ARG A 22 -3.31 0.10 8.68
C ARG A 22 -2.75 0.86 7.48
N MET A 23 -1.48 0.61 7.21
CA MET A 23 -0.75 1.14 6.06
C MET A 23 -0.18 -0.07 5.30
N TYR A 24 -0.19 0.00 3.97
CA TYR A 24 0.34 -1.02 3.09
C TYR A 24 1.48 -0.41 2.28
N LEU A 25 2.62 -1.10 2.25
CA LEU A 25 3.75 -0.73 1.43
C LEU A 25 3.50 -1.25 0.02
N VAL A 26 3.37 -0.33 -0.92
CA VAL A 26 3.15 -0.63 -2.32
C VAL A 26 4.41 -0.35 -3.14
N ARG A 27 4.72 -1.26 -4.05
CA ARG A 27 5.71 -1.12 -5.12
C ARG A 27 5.03 -0.52 -6.34
N TRP A 28 5.52 0.58 -6.86
CA TRP A 28 4.97 1.17 -8.09
C TRP A 28 5.56 0.49 -9.32
N ALA A 29 4.73 0.22 -10.32
CA ALA A 29 5.16 -0.41 -11.56
C ALA A 29 6.11 0.51 -12.32
N GLY A 30 7.29 -0.02 -12.68
CA GLY A 30 8.34 0.73 -13.36
C GLY A 30 9.17 1.66 -12.47
N TYR A 31 8.92 1.67 -11.15
CA TYR A 31 9.76 2.37 -10.18
C TYR A 31 10.49 1.39 -9.26
N GLY A 32 11.62 1.84 -8.73
CA GLY A 32 12.45 1.01 -7.87
C GLY A 32 11.93 0.94 -6.44
N PRO A 33 12.58 0.13 -5.58
CA PRO A 33 12.28 0.08 -4.14
C PRO A 33 12.48 1.43 -3.41
N ALA A 34 13.13 2.39 -4.06
CA ALA A 34 13.31 3.74 -3.55
C ALA A 34 12.00 4.57 -3.59
N ASP A 35 11.10 4.25 -4.51
CA ASP A 35 9.83 4.95 -4.68
C ASP A 35 8.68 4.27 -3.91
N ASP A 36 8.96 3.11 -3.30
CA ASP A 36 8.00 2.35 -2.49
C ASP A 36 7.34 3.25 -1.45
N SER A 37 6.01 3.30 -1.50
CA SER A 37 5.24 4.24 -0.69
C SER A 37 4.26 3.52 0.21
N TRP A 38 4.06 4.06 1.41
CA TRP A 38 3.08 3.56 2.36
C TRP A 38 1.73 4.21 2.12
N ILE A 39 0.80 3.47 1.54
CA ILE A 39 -0.57 3.93 1.31
C ILE A 39 -1.52 3.38 2.37
N SER A 40 -2.65 4.06 2.58
CA SER A 40 -3.66 3.58 3.54
C SER A 40 -4.59 2.55 2.92
N GLU A 41 -5.26 1.74 3.73
CA GLU A 41 -6.25 0.78 3.24
C GLU A 41 -7.32 1.41 2.34
N TYR A 42 -7.66 2.68 2.59
CA TYR A 42 -8.60 3.44 1.79
C TYR A 42 -8.09 3.71 0.37
N ASP A 43 -6.80 3.98 0.24
CA ASP A 43 -6.14 4.29 -1.02
C ASP A 43 -5.91 3.00 -1.82
N LEU A 44 -5.50 1.94 -1.11
CA LEU A 44 -5.39 0.58 -1.66
C LEU A 44 -6.73 0.02 -2.13
N ARG A 45 -7.85 0.59 -1.70
CA ARG A 45 -9.19 0.20 -2.17
C ARG A 45 -9.35 0.37 -3.68
N ASN A 46 -8.52 1.21 -4.31
CA ASN A 46 -8.48 1.38 -5.76
C ASN A 46 -7.75 0.24 -6.50
N ALA A 47 -7.01 -0.62 -5.78
CA ALA A 47 -6.31 -1.78 -6.31
C ALA A 47 -6.71 -3.06 -5.54
N PRO A 48 -7.96 -3.54 -5.70
CA PRO A 48 -8.46 -4.71 -4.98
C PRO A 48 -7.76 -6.01 -5.38
N GLU A 49 -7.23 -6.09 -6.61
CA GLU A 49 -6.51 -7.24 -7.13
C GLU A 49 -5.22 -7.53 -6.36
N LEU A 50 -4.40 -6.51 -6.12
CA LEU A 50 -3.15 -6.64 -5.36
C LEU A 50 -3.40 -7.05 -3.92
N ARG A 51 -4.50 -6.55 -3.35
CA ARG A 51 -4.91 -6.91 -2.01
C ARG A 51 -5.35 -8.37 -1.92
N ARG A 52 -5.92 -8.91 -3.00
CA ARG A 52 -6.28 -10.33 -3.11
C ARG A 52 -5.08 -11.22 -3.36
N GLU A 53 -4.06 -10.74 -4.05
CA GLU A 53 -2.81 -11.48 -4.22
C GLU A 53 -1.99 -11.55 -2.93
N TYR A 54 -2.07 -10.50 -2.09
CA TYR A 54 -1.37 -10.42 -0.82
C TYR A 54 -2.03 -11.20 0.35
N LEU A 55 -3.35 -11.37 0.33
CA LEU A 55 -4.14 -12.04 1.40
C LEU A 55 -4.43 -13.51 1.08
#